data_AF-A0A5J5EJL5-F1
#
_entry.id   AF-A0A5J5EJL5-F1
#
_cell.length_a   1.000
_cell.length_b   1.000
_cell.length_c   1.000
_cell.angle_alpha   90.00
_cell.angle_beta   90.00
_cell.angle_gamma   90.00
#
_symmetry.space_group_name_H-M   'P 1'
#
loop_
_entity.id
_entity.type
_entity.pdbx_description
1 polymer ?
#
loop_
_entity_poly.entity_id
_entity_poly.type
_entity_poly.pdbx_seq_one_letter_code
_entity_poly.pdbx_strand_id
1 'polypeptide(L)'
;MAGIAKGQDPTPIPVIGVWGYAGCAQETPLGRTLNGASTSGNMTAEKCLNYCTSQDYGLAGMEYGNECFCGNSLMNGATYNNTGCNMACTGDSSQVCGGADRLTVYADSTFVPPQIVPGVGSYASQGCYTEGTNERALSGFAFSAGNMTAAVCVAGCEAKSFSLAGVEYSTECWCGNTLSNQSISVPDTECDMKCGGDKKSFCGGPNRLVLYKKIEVSRFFHRSPAWPQLTKY
;
A
#
# COMPACT_ATOMS: atom_id res chain seq x y z
N MET A 1 36.71 -6.81 16.62
CA MET A 1 35.74 -6.15 17.51
C MET A 1 36.37 -4.84 17.95
N ALA A 2 36.12 -3.75 17.24
CA ALA A 2 36.59 -2.44 17.69
C ALA A 2 35.65 -1.99 18.81
N GLY A 3 36.10 -2.10 20.06
CA GLY A 3 35.37 -1.53 21.20
C GLY A 3 35.41 0.00 21.09
N ILE A 4 34.25 0.62 21.23
CA ILE A 4 34.12 2.09 21.19
C ILE A 4 34.62 2.66 22.53
N ALA A 5 35.36 3.76 22.46
CA ALA A 5 35.86 4.48 23.62
C ALA A 5 34.70 4.96 24.51
N LYS A 6 34.87 4.89 25.84
CA LYS A 6 33.97 5.54 26.81
C LYS A 6 33.78 7.01 26.43
N GLY A 7 32.55 7.40 26.06
CA GLY A 7 32.17 8.81 25.87
C GLY A 7 31.67 9.24 24.48
N GLN A 8 31.42 8.32 23.55
CA GLN A 8 30.60 8.64 22.37
C GLN A 8 29.13 8.38 22.68
N ASP A 9 28.30 9.43 22.56
CA ASP A 9 26.85 9.30 22.63
C ASP A 9 26.36 8.41 21.47
N PRO A 10 25.35 7.55 21.70
CA PRO A 10 24.77 6.75 20.63
C PRO A 10 24.20 7.67 19.55
N THR A 11 24.47 7.34 18.29
CA THR A 11 24.01 8.14 17.14
C THR A 11 23.27 7.26 16.14
N PRO A 12 22.31 7.82 15.38
CA PRO A 12 21.69 7.10 14.29
C PRO A 12 22.71 6.87 13.18
N ILE A 13 22.74 5.64 12.65
CA ILE A 13 23.53 5.32 11.47
C ILE A 13 22.82 5.98 10.27
N PRO A 14 23.46 6.88 9.49
CA PRO A 14 22.74 7.62 8.46
C PRO A 14 22.08 6.74 7.38
N VAL A 15 22.73 5.64 7.00
CA VAL A 15 22.24 4.71 5.98
C VAL A 15 22.61 3.27 6.36
N ILE A 16 21.64 2.36 6.27
CA ILE A 16 21.81 0.91 6.43
C ILE A 16 21.16 0.21 5.23
N GLY A 17 21.97 -0.19 4.25
CA GLY A 17 21.44 -0.75 3.00
C GLY A 17 20.57 0.26 2.24
N VAL A 18 19.29 -0.09 2.01
CA VAL A 18 18.29 0.78 1.35
C VAL A 18 17.58 1.75 2.31
N TRP A 19 17.82 1.59 3.62
CA TRP A 19 17.19 2.38 4.66
C TRP A 19 18.02 3.61 4.99
N GLY A 20 17.41 4.79 4.91
CA GLY A 20 18.00 6.06 5.37
C GLY A 20 17.38 6.50 6.68
N TYR A 21 18.17 7.10 7.58
CA TYR A 21 17.64 7.75 8.78
C TYR A 21 16.72 8.90 8.37
N ALA A 22 15.44 8.80 8.73
CA ALA A 22 14.40 9.75 8.37
C ALA A 22 14.21 10.85 9.42
N GLY A 23 14.47 10.54 10.69
CA GLY A 23 14.42 11.51 11.78
C GLY A 23 13.94 10.91 13.10
N CYS A 24 13.74 11.79 14.07
CA CYS A 24 13.23 11.46 15.40
C CYS A 24 11.74 11.81 15.49
N ALA A 25 10.89 10.81 15.61
CA ALA A 25 9.46 11.00 15.77
C ALA A 25 9.03 10.87 17.24
N GLN A 26 7.89 11.48 17.59
CA GLN A 26 7.30 11.41 18.92
C GLN A 26 6.05 10.55 18.89
N GLU A 27 5.88 9.68 19.89
CA GLU A 27 4.58 9.07 20.19
C GLU A 27 3.58 10.13 20.67
N THR A 28 2.38 10.11 20.10
CA THR A 28 1.35 11.09 20.43
C THR A 28 0.26 10.47 21.32
N PRO A 29 -0.44 11.28 22.15
CA PRO A 29 -1.53 10.77 22.99
C PRO A 29 -2.71 10.14 22.22
N LEU A 30 -2.76 10.33 20.90
CA LEU A 30 -3.80 9.78 20.03
C LEU A 30 -3.51 8.34 19.60
N GLY A 31 -2.31 7.82 19.89
CA GLY A 31 -1.93 6.43 19.63
C GLY A 31 -0.57 6.30 18.93
N ARG A 32 -0.25 5.07 18.50
CA ARG A 32 1.04 4.72 17.89
C ARG A 32 1.35 5.53 16.64
N THR A 33 2.57 6.05 16.57
CA THR A 33 3.13 6.78 15.44
C THR A 33 3.32 5.88 14.23
N LEU A 34 3.86 4.68 14.45
CA LEU A 34 3.93 3.59 13.49
C LEU A 34 3.02 2.46 13.99
N ASN A 35 1.87 2.30 13.35
CA ASN A 35 0.79 1.42 13.81
C ASN A 35 0.66 0.11 13.01
N GLY A 36 1.71 -0.28 12.31
CA GLY A 36 1.80 -1.55 11.59
C GLY A 36 2.25 -2.71 12.48
N ALA A 37 3.18 -3.52 11.97
CA ALA A 37 3.75 -4.62 12.73
C ALA A 37 4.72 -4.14 13.83
N SER A 38 4.94 -4.96 14.86
CA SER A 38 5.88 -4.64 15.93
C SER A 38 6.55 -5.87 16.54
N THR A 39 7.74 -5.67 17.10
CA THR A 39 8.50 -6.69 17.84
C THR A 39 9.37 -6.03 18.90
N SER A 40 9.92 -6.82 19.83
CA SER A 40 10.83 -6.31 20.86
C SER A 40 11.87 -7.37 21.23
N GLY A 41 12.94 -6.92 21.89
CA GLY A 41 13.99 -7.80 22.40
C GLY A 41 15.35 -7.15 22.40
N ASN A 42 16.39 -7.96 22.20
CA ASN A 42 17.76 -7.49 22.10
C ASN A 42 17.98 -6.72 20.77
N MET A 43 17.60 -5.45 20.75
CA MET A 43 17.36 -4.67 19.54
C MET A 43 18.64 -4.05 18.96
N THR A 44 18.72 -4.00 17.63
CA THR A 44 19.62 -3.13 16.87
C THR A 44 18.81 -2.50 15.75
N ALA A 45 19.32 -1.43 15.13
CA ALA A 45 18.71 -0.85 13.95
C ALA A 45 18.52 -1.94 12.87
N GLU A 46 19.56 -2.70 12.51
CA GLU A 46 19.50 -3.76 11.50
C GLU A 46 18.40 -4.79 11.78
N LYS A 47 18.21 -5.19 13.04
CA LYS A 47 17.14 -6.14 13.42
C LYS A 47 15.76 -5.56 13.16
N CYS A 48 15.53 -4.30 13.52
CA CYS A 48 14.25 -3.65 13.28
C CYS A 48 13.99 -3.47 11.78
N LEU A 49 14.99 -2.99 11.03
CA LEU A 49 14.87 -2.78 9.57
C LEU A 49 14.58 -4.10 8.83
N ASN A 50 15.28 -5.17 9.19
CA ASN A 50 15.04 -6.50 8.61
C ASN A 50 13.65 -7.03 8.96
N TYR A 51 13.20 -6.82 10.20
CA TYR A 51 11.85 -7.19 10.61
C TYR A 51 10.80 -6.42 9.79
N CYS A 52 10.88 -5.09 9.70
CA CYS A 52 9.91 -4.30 8.94
C CYS A 52 9.93 -4.60 7.44
N THR A 53 11.10 -4.90 6.88
CA THR A 53 11.22 -5.43 5.50
C THR A 53 10.44 -6.73 5.35
N SER A 54 10.57 -7.68 6.29
CA SER A 54 9.84 -8.96 6.25
C SER A 54 8.32 -8.81 6.41
N GLN A 55 7.88 -7.68 6.97
CA GLN A 55 6.47 -7.34 7.18
C GLN A 55 5.92 -6.42 6.06
N ASP A 56 6.71 -6.12 5.02
CA ASP A 56 6.31 -5.30 3.87
C ASP A 56 5.87 -3.87 4.26
N TYR A 57 6.71 -3.24 5.10
CA TYR A 57 6.57 -1.84 5.54
C TYR A 57 7.76 -0.98 5.10
N GLY A 58 7.48 0.26 4.69
CA GLY A 58 8.48 1.22 4.25
C GLY A 58 9.09 2.10 5.34
N LEU A 59 8.51 2.11 6.54
CA LEU A 59 9.04 2.80 7.72
C LEU A 59 9.30 1.79 8.84
N ALA A 60 10.39 2.03 9.55
CA ALA A 60 10.79 1.29 10.75
C ALA A 60 11.21 2.28 11.82
N GLY A 61 10.73 2.12 13.04
CA GLY A 61 11.01 3.01 14.16
C GLY A 61 11.36 2.20 15.40
N MET A 62 12.52 2.48 15.98
CA MET A 62 12.91 1.88 17.25
C MET A 62 12.59 2.81 18.41
N GLU A 63 12.08 2.25 19.50
CA GLU A 63 11.69 2.97 20.71
C GLU A 63 12.22 2.26 21.96
N TYR A 64 12.45 3.05 23.02
CA TYR A 64 12.80 2.56 24.35
C TYR A 64 13.99 1.59 24.41
N GLY A 65 14.90 1.67 23.43
CA GLY A 65 16.11 0.85 23.36
C GLY A 65 15.89 -0.61 22.94
N ASN A 66 14.67 -1.14 23.02
CA ASN A 66 14.39 -2.56 22.80
C ASN A 66 13.16 -2.85 21.92
N GLU A 67 12.37 -1.83 21.56
CA GLU A 67 11.15 -1.98 20.79
C GLU A 67 11.36 -1.58 19.32
N CYS A 68 10.59 -2.20 18.43
CA CYS A 68 10.59 -1.94 17.00
C CYS A 68 9.15 -1.90 16.50
N PHE A 69 8.83 -0.85 15.75
CA PHE A 69 7.54 -0.60 15.15
C PHE A 69 7.69 -0.35 13.65
N CYS A 70 6.76 -0.86 12.86
CA CYS A 70 6.73 -0.72 11.42
C CYS A 70 5.51 0.10 11.00
N GLY A 71 5.61 0.80 9.87
CA GLY A 71 4.49 1.57 9.32
C GLY A 71 4.78 2.02 7.90
N ASN A 72 3.82 2.70 7.28
CA ASN A 72 3.99 3.29 5.93
C ASN A 72 3.87 4.83 5.95
N SER A 73 3.51 5.40 7.09
CA SER A 73 3.36 6.82 7.32
C SER A 73 3.47 7.11 8.82
N LEU A 74 3.84 8.34 9.16
CA LEU A 74 3.67 8.83 10.53
C LEU A 74 2.18 9.10 10.77
N MET A 75 1.60 8.39 11.73
CA MET A 75 0.20 8.51 12.09
C MET A 75 0.01 9.54 13.21
N ASN A 76 -1.25 9.86 13.50
CA ASN A 76 -1.64 10.57 14.71
C ASN A 76 -0.98 11.96 14.89
N GLY A 77 -0.64 12.61 13.77
CA GLY A 77 -0.04 13.96 13.75
C GLY A 77 1.45 14.01 14.08
N ALA A 78 2.14 12.86 14.16
CA ALA A 78 3.57 12.80 14.43
C ALA A 78 4.41 13.41 13.29
N THR A 79 5.59 13.92 13.65
CA THR A 79 6.56 14.55 12.72
C THR A 79 8.00 14.10 13.03
N TYR A 80 8.94 14.24 12.08
CA TYR A 80 10.32 13.73 12.19
C TYR A 80 11.32 14.62 12.94
N ASN A 81 10.96 15.86 13.25
CA ASN A 81 11.91 16.86 13.75
C ASN A 81 11.84 17.01 15.28
N ASN A 82 11.66 15.91 16.00
CA ASN A 82 11.66 15.91 17.46
C ASN A 82 13.06 15.69 18.04
N THR A 83 13.20 15.93 19.34
CA THR A 83 14.40 15.62 20.12
C THR A 83 14.10 14.49 21.11
N GLY A 84 15.13 13.91 21.72
CA GLY A 84 14.98 12.85 22.73
C GLY A 84 15.11 11.42 22.20
N CYS A 85 15.47 11.24 20.92
CA CYS A 85 15.97 9.96 20.42
C CYS A 85 17.44 9.81 20.79
N ASN A 86 17.73 9.39 22.03
CA ASN A 86 19.10 9.26 22.57
C ASN A 86 19.30 7.97 23.37
N MET A 87 18.33 7.07 23.39
CA MET A 87 18.43 5.80 24.08
C MET A 87 19.22 4.81 23.25
N ALA A 88 20.26 4.23 23.85
CA ALA A 88 21.08 3.22 23.20
C ALA A 88 20.26 1.95 22.91
N CYS A 89 20.54 1.31 21.78
CA CYS A 89 19.97 0.01 21.48
C CYS A 89 20.49 -1.05 22.46
N THR A 90 19.60 -1.93 22.92
CA THR A 90 19.93 -3.01 23.87
C THR A 90 20.91 -4.05 23.31
N GLY A 91 20.94 -4.23 21.99
CA GLY A 91 21.82 -5.17 21.28
C GLY A 91 23.06 -4.57 20.65
N ASP A 92 23.15 -3.24 20.59
CA ASP A 92 24.36 -2.52 20.20
C ASP A 92 24.31 -1.11 20.78
N SER A 93 25.05 -0.88 21.87
CA SER A 93 24.99 0.41 22.58
C SER A 93 25.61 1.58 21.79
N SER A 94 26.21 1.32 20.62
CA SER A 94 26.70 2.36 19.72
C SER A 94 25.60 3.01 18.88
N GLN A 95 24.47 2.31 18.73
CA GLN A 95 23.33 2.71 17.94
C GLN A 95 22.25 3.35 18.82
N VAL A 96 21.43 4.22 18.22
CA VAL A 96 20.27 4.80 18.89
C VAL A 96 18.98 4.07 18.50
N CYS A 97 18.18 3.74 19.51
CA CYS A 97 16.89 3.05 19.40
C CYS A 97 15.80 3.84 20.11
N GLY A 98 15.66 5.11 19.70
CA GLY A 98 14.59 5.98 20.18
C GLY A 98 14.85 6.59 21.55
N GLY A 99 13.81 6.70 22.35
CA GLY A 99 13.78 7.26 23.70
C GLY A 99 12.43 6.98 24.36
N ALA A 100 12.16 7.62 25.49
CA ALA A 100 10.82 7.57 26.09
C ALA A 100 9.83 8.35 25.20
N ASP A 101 8.82 7.67 24.65
CA ASP A 101 7.84 8.22 23.69
C ASP A 101 8.52 8.83 22.45
N ARG A 102 9.65 8.26 22.02
CA ARG A 102 10.47 8.76 20.90
C ARG A 102 10.95 7.62 20.02
N LEU A 103 10.66 7.71 18.73
CA LEU A 103 11.11 6.74 17.73
C LEU A 103 12.28 7.29 16.92
N THR A 104 13.37 6.54 16.84
CA THR A 104 14.37 6.74 15.78
C THR A 104 13.84 6.07 14.52
N VAL A 105 13.42 6.86 13.53
CA VAL A 105 12.75 6.36 12.33
C VAL A 105 13.69 6.29 11.14
N TYR A 106 13.59 5.21 10.39
CA TYR A 106 14.23 4.97 9.11
C TYR A 106 13.18 4.76 8.03
N ALA A 107 13.51 5.16 6.80
CA ALA A 107 12.68 4.97 5.62
C ALA A 107 13.41 4.15 4.55
N ASP A 108 12.72 3.17 3.99
CA ASP A 108 13.19 2.37 2.85
C ASP A 108 12.97 3.15 1.55
N SER A 109 14.07 3.51 0.89
CA SER A 109 14.05 4.24 -0.38
C SER A 109 13.50 3.44 -1.57
N THR A 110 13.35 2.12 -1.42
CA THR A 110 12.83 1.21 -2.46
C THR A 110 11.39 0.78 -2.22
N PHE A 111 10.82 1.14 -1.06
CA PHE A 111 9.44 0.80 -0.75
C PHE A 111 8.48 1.60 -1.64
N VAL A 112 7.57 0.86 -2.28
CA VAL A 112 6.47 1.43 -3.05
C VAL A 112 5.19 1.10 -2.29
N PRO A 113 4.47 2.09 -1.73
CA PRO A 113 3.22 1.83 -1.03
C PRO A 113 2.21 1.19 -1.98
N PRO A 114 1.33 0.29 -1.51
CA PRO A 114 0.32 -0.31 -2.37
C PRO A 114 -0.54 0.77 -3.02
N GLN A 115 -0.90 0.61 -4.29
CA GLN A 115 -1.70 1.59 -5.04
C GLN A 115 -2.90 0.90 -5.71
N ILE A 116 -3.88 1.68 -6.14
CA ILE A 116 -4.90 1.18 -7.08
C ILE A 116 -4.24 0.97 -8.45
N VAL A 117 -4.47 -0.19 -9.06
CA VAL A 117 -3.97 -0.46 -10.43
C VAL A 117 -4.73 0.45 -11.41
N PRO A 118 -4.06 1.32 -12.18
CA PRO A 118 -4.76 2.29 -13.03
C PRO A 118 -5.59 1.65 -14.16
N GLY A 119 -5.21 0.46 -14.61
CA GLY A 119 -5.95 -0.29 -15.62
C GLY A 119 -5.37 -1.68 -15.86
N VAL A 120 -6.20 -2.56 -16.40
CA VAL A 120 -5.85 -3.93 -16.77
C VAL A 120 -6.49 -4.24 -18.13
N GLY A 121 -5.67 -4.54 -19.13
CA GLY A 121 -6.16 -4.85 -20.48
C GLY A 121 -7.05 -3.72 -21.02
N SER A 122 -8.27 -4.05 -21.43
CA SER A 122 -9.25 -3.06 -21.91
C SER A 122 -10.07 -2.40 -20.80
N TYR A 123 -9.69 -2.50 -19.52
CA TYR A 123 -10.42 -1.90 -18.41
C TYR A 123 -9.56 -0.82 -17.74
N ALA A 124 -10.14 0.35 -17.51
CA ALA A 124 -9.55 1.42 -16.72
C ALA A 124 -10.17 1.45 -15.32
N SER A 125 -9.34 1.66 -14.30
CA SER A 125 -9.84 1.93 -12.96
C SER A 125 -10.63 3.24 -12.96
N GLN A 126 -11.73 3.24 -12.21
CA GLN A 126 -12.55 4.42 -11.95
C GLN A 126 -12.29 4.96 -10.52
N GLY A 127 -11.41 4.31 -9.75
CA GLY A 127 -11.14 4.63 -8.35
C GLY A 127 -11.94 3.77 -7.36
N CYS A 128 -11.99 4.21 -6.11
CA CYS A 128 -12.73 3.54 -5.04
C CYS A 128 -14.21 3.91 -5.01
N TYR A 129 -15.07 2.89 -4.84
CA TYR A 129 -16.53 3.03 -4.80
C TYR A 129 -17.13 2.27 -3.61
N THR A 130 -18.25 2.77 -3.10
CA THR A 130 -19.01 2.08 -2.04
C THR A 130 -19.85 0.93 -2.58
N GLU A 131 -20.14 -0.05 -1.74
CA GLU A 131 -21.36 -0.86 -1.90
C GLU A 131 -22.62 0.00 -1.72
N GLY A 132 -23.78 -0.52 -2.12
CA GLY A 132 -25.07 0.16 -1.90
C GLY A 132 -25.67 -0.19 -0.52
N THR A 133 -26.73 0.53 -0.11
CA THR A 133 -27.41 0.21 1.16
C THR A 133 -28.22 -1.07 1.00
N ASN A 134 -27.80 -2.15 1.68
CA ASN A 134 -28.40 -3.49 1.57
C ASN A 134 -28.38 -4.07 0.15
N GLU A 135 -27.44 -3.65 -0.70
CA GLU A 135 -27.32 -4.15 -2.08
C GLU A 135 -25.87 -4.10 -2.58
N ARG A 136 -25.62 -4.84 -3.66
CA ARG A 136 -24.30 -4.85 -4.29
C ARG A 136 -24.13 -3.71 -5.29
N ALA A 137 -22.93 -3.13 -5.32
CA ALA A 137 -22.54 -2.18 -6.36
C ALA A 137 -22.59 -2.82 -7.75
N LEU A 138 -22.13 -4.07 -7.86
CA LEU A 138 -22.19 -4.90 -9.06
C LEU A 138 -22.84 -6.26 -8.73
N SER A 139 -23.97 -6.57 -9.38
CA SER A 139 -24.81 -7.73 -9.02
C SER A 139 -24.88 -8.82 -10.10
N GLY A 140 -24.04 -8.76 -11.14
CA GLY A 140 -24.13 -9.65 -12.30
C GLY A 140 -23.51 -11.03 -12.07
N PHE A 141 -22.25 -11.08 -11.65
CA PHE A 141 -21.54 -12.32 -11.33
C PHE A 141 -20.49 -12.03 -10.25
N ALA A 142 -20.17 -13.02 -9.43
CA ALA A 142 -19.14 -12.87 -8.42
C ALA A 142 -18.36 -14.17 -8.22
N PHE A 143 -17.11 -14.04 -7.80
CA PHE A 143 -16.27 -15.14 -7.38
C PHE A 143 -15.20 -14.65 -6.41
N SER A 144 -14.60 -15.57 -5.65
CA SER A 144 -13.50 -15.27 -4.75
C SER A 144 -12.28 -16.15 -5.04
N ALA A 145 -11.09 -15.61 -4.79
CA ALA A 145 -9.84 -16.33 -4.94
C ALA A 145 -8.79 -15.82 -3.94
N GLY A 146 -8.06 -16.72 -3.28
CA GLY A 146 -7.00 -16.33 -2.35
C GLY A 146 -5.86 -15.55 -3.01
N ASN A 147 -5.64 -15.77 -4.30
CA ASN A 147 -4.67 -15.06 -5.12
C ASN A 147 -5.31 -13.95 -6.00
N MET A 148 -6.44 -13.37 -5.56
CA MET A 148 -7.12 -12.31 -6.31
C MET A 148 -6.18 -11.15 -6.62
N THR A 149 -6.27 -10.63 -7.84
CA THR A 149 -5.67 -9.38 -8.29
C THR A 149 -6.69 -8.66 -9.17
N ALA A 150 -6.47 -7.36 -9.45
CA ALA A 150 -7.26 -6.64 -10.45
C ALA A 150 -7.29 -7.39 -11.79
N ALA A 151 -6.16 -7.97 -12.20
CA ALA A 151 -6.07 -8.74 -13.44
C ALA A 151 -6.89 -10.02 -13.44
N VAL A 152 -6.87 -10.78 -12.33
CA VAL A 152 -7.69 -11.99 -12.16
C VAL A 152 -9.18 -11.63 -12.22
N CYS A 153 -9.59 -10.56 -11.53
CA CYS A 153 -10.98 -10.13 -11.52
C CYS A 153 -11.45 -9.66 -12.90
N VAL A 154 -10.70 -8.75 -13.53
CA VAL A 154 -11.00 -8.22 -14.86
C VAL A 154 -11.09 -9.34 -15.89
N ALA A 155 -10.14 -10.29 -15.90
CA ALA A 155 -10.18 -11.42 -16.82
C ALA A 155 -11.43 -12.30 -16.60
N GLY A 156 -11.82 -12.55 -15.34
CA GLY A 156 -13.02 -13.31 -15.00
C GLY A 156 -14.32 -12.62 -15.44
N CYS A 157 -14.43 -11.30 -15.22
CA CYS A 157 -15.58 -10.52 -15.66
C CYS A 157 -15.65 -10.39 -17.18
N GLU A 158 -14.51 -10.16 -17.84
CA GLU A 158 -14.41 -10.07 -19.29
C GLU A 158 -14.78 -11.39 -19.98
N ALA A 159 -14.33 -12.52 -19.45
CA ALA A 159 -14.70 -13.85 -19.96
C ALA A 159 -16.22 -14.12 -19.90
N LYS A 160 -16.95 -13.40 -19.04
CA LYS A 160 -18.42 -13.42 -18.96
C LYS A 160 -19.09 -12.22 -19.62
N SER A 161 -18.35 -11.45 -20.42
CA SER A 161 -18.84 -10.29 -21.18
C SER A 161 -19.41 -9.16 -20.31
N PHE A 162 -18.91 -8.99 -19.08
CA PHE A 162 -19.28 -7.86 -18.22
C PHE A 162 -18.42 -6.63 -18.50
N SER A 163 -19.02 -5.45 -18.63
CA SER A 163 -18.30 -4.19 -18.86
C SER A 163 -17.71 -3.56 -17.59
N LEU A 164 -18.11 -4.04 -16.41
CA LEU A 164 -17.60 -3.62 -15.11
C LEU A 164 -17.05 -4.80 -14.32
N ALA A 165 -15.96 -4.54 -13.61
CA ALA A 165 -15.34 -5.45 -12.65
C ALA A 165 -15.01 -4.66 -11.38
N GLY A 166 -15.08 -5.30 -10.22
CA GLY A 166 -14.82 -4.68 -8.93
C GLY A 166 -14.10 -5.66 -8.03
N VAL A 167 -12.93 -5.29 -7.54
CA VAL A 167 -12.22 -6.08 -6.51
C VAL A 167 -12.58 -5.55 -5.14
N GLU A 168 -12.99 -6.44 -4.24
CA GLU A 168 -13.43 -6.13 -2.88
C GLU A 168 -12.77 -7.09 -1.88
N TYR A 169 -12.61 -6.62 -0.63
CA TYR A 169 -12.25 -7.45 0.53
C TYR A 169 -11.02 -8.36 0.31
N SER A 170 -10.00 -7.82 -0.36
CA SER A 170 -8.74 -8.51 -0.76
C SER A 170 -8.89 -9.66 -1.76
N THR A 171 -10.00 -10.40 -1.76
CA THR A 171 -10.14 -11.71 -2.39
C THR A 171 -11.39 -11.87 -3.25
N GLU A 172 -12.31 -10.92 -3.19
CA GLU A 172 -13.58 -10.97 -3.90
C GLU A 172 -13.50 -10.22 -5.23
N CYS A 173 -14.24 -10.73 -6.20
CA CYS A 173 -14.45 -10.08 -7.49
C CYS A 173 -15.94 -10.04 -7.79
N TRP A 174 -16.40 -8.86 -8.18
CA TRP A 174 -17.78 -8.56 -8.54
C TRP A 174 -17.82 -8.04 -9.97
N CYS A 175 -18.76 -8.54 -10.76
CA CYS A 175 -18.92 -8.20 -12.16
C CYS A 175 -20.32 -7.66 -12.41
N GLY A 176 -20.44 -6.73 -13.36
CA GLY A 176 -21.73 -6.17 -13.74
C GLY A 176 -21.65 -5.43 -15.07
N ASN A 177 -22.81 -5.03 -15.58
CA ASN A 177 -22.90 -4.11 -16.73
C ASN A 177 -23.45 -2.73 -16.32
N THR A 178 -23.94 -2.64 -15.09
CA THR A 178 -24.54 -1.44 -14.52
C THR A 178 -24.01 -1.32 -13.10
N LEU A 179 -23.60 -0.12 -12.73
CA LEU A 179 -23.27 0.24 -11.36
C LEU A 179 -24.56 0.63 -10.63
N SER A 180 -24.77 0.16 -9.41
CA SER A 180 -25.90 0.64 -8.60
C SER A 180 -25.87 2.17 -8.46
N ASN A 181 -27.04 2.80 -8.50
CA ASN A 181 -27.19 4.24 -8.25
C ASN A 181 -26.84 4.66 -6.81
N GLN A 182 -26.78 3.71 -5.87
CA GLN A 182 -26.33 3.97 -4.49
C GLN A 182 -24.81 3.82 -4.32
N SER A 183 -24.11 3.27 -5.31
CA SER A 183 -22.66 3.16 -5.29
C SER A 183 -22.05 4.48 -5.72
N ILE A 184 -21.36 5.14 -4.79
CA ILE A 184 -20.74 6.45 -4.99
C ILE A 184 -19.22 6.35 -4.95
N SER A 185 -18.56 7.23 -5.70
CA SER A 185 -17.11 7.38 -5.62
C SER A 185 -16.71 7.99 -4.29
N VAL A 186 -15.66 7.45 -3.69
CA VAL A 186 -15.06 7.89 -2.43
C VAL A 186 -13.54 8.03 -2.62
N PRO A 187 -12.82 8.69 -1.70
CA PRO A 187 -11.36 8.75 -1.75
C PRO A 187 -10.72 7.36 -1.88
N ASP A 188 -9.70 7.25 -2.73
CA ASP A 188 -8.98 5.98 -2.96
C ASP A 188 -8.39 5.38 -1.68
N THR A 189 -8.14 6.22 -0.67
CA THR A 189 -7.68 5.81 0.66
C THR A 189 -8.68 4.94 1.43
N GLU A 190 -9.95 4.88 1.04
CA GLU A 190 -10.94 3.98 1.64
C GLU A 190 -10.87 2.54 1.07
N CYS A 191 -10.17 2.35 -0.05
CA CYS A 191 -9.85 1.04 -0.61
C CYS A 191 -8.43 0.64 -0.19
N ASP A 192 -8.25 0.30 1.08
CA ASP A 192 -6.96 0.11 1.73
C ASP A 192 -6.56 -1.37 1.95
N MET A 193 -7.38 -2.33 1.52
CA MET A 193 -7.06 -3.75 1.63
C MET A 193 -6.20 -4.21 0.46
N LYS A 194 -4.97 -4.66 0.75
CA LYS A 194 -4.05 -5.25 -0.25
C LYS A 194 -4.69 -6.46 -0.93
N CYS A 195 -4.45 -6.65 -2.22
CA CYS A 195 -4.91 -7.83 -2.94
C CYS A 195 -4.36 -9.14 -2.34
N GLY A 196 -5.13 -10.21 -2.44
CA GLY A 196 -4.72 -11.55 -2.02
C GLY A 196 -3.47 -12.03 -2.75
N GLY A 197 -3.44 -11.83 -4.07
CA GLY A 197 -2.35 -12.25 -4.97
C GLY A 197 -1.31 -11.17 -5.31
N ASP A 198 -1.50 -9.93 -4.87
CA ASP A 198 -0.54 -8.84 -5.10
C ASP A 198 -0.55 -7.84 -3.93
N LYS A 199 0.52 -7.83 -3.13
CA LYS A 199 0.62 -6.94 -1.97
C LYS A 199 0.96 -5.50 -2.33
N LYS A 200 1.31 -5.22 -3.59
CA LYS A 200 1.59 -3.87 -4.10
C LYS A 200 0.36 -3.17 -4.68
N SER A 201 -0.79 -3.85 -4.65
CA SER A 201 -2.03 -3.31 -5.19
C SER A 201 -3.18 -3.39 -4.17
N PHE A 202 -4.10 -2.43 -4.23
CA PHE A 202 -5.33 -2.47 -3.44
C PHE A 202 -6.45 -3.22 -4.18
N CYS A 203 -7.20 -4.03 -3.42
CA CYS A 203 -8.37 -4.79 -3.84
C CYS A 203 -9.56 -4.49 -2.92
N GLY A 204 -9.89 -3.20 -2.83
CA GLY A 204 -11.06 -2.71 -2.11
C GLY A 204 -10.84 -2.56 -0.61
N GLY A 205 -11.91 -2.76 0.13
CA GLY A 205 -12.01 -2.63 1.58
C GLY A 205 -13.37 -3.15 2.06
N PRO A 206 -13.70 -3.04 3.35
CA PRO A 206 -15.04 -3.39 3.84
C PRO A 206 -16.11 -2.48 3.20
N ASN A 207 -17.02 -3.05 2.41
CA ASN A 207 -18.04 -2.31 1.64
C ASN A 207 -17.42 -1.28 0.67
N ARG A 208 -16.23 -1.57 0.15
CA ARG A 208 -15.46 -0.71 -0.77
C ARG A 208 -14.87 -1.55 -1.87
N LEU A 209 -15.18 -1.25 -3.12
CA LEU A 209 -14.54 -1.89 -4.26
C LEU A 209 -13.69 -0.91 -5.05
N VAL A 210 -12.59 -1.40 -5.61
CA VAL A 210 -11.91 -0.68 -6.70
C VAL A 210 -12.63 -1.06 -7.99
N LEU A 211 -13.31 -0.08 -8.60
CA LEU A 211 -14.12 -0.28 -9.80
C LEU A 211 -13.27 -0.16 -11.06
N TYR A 212 -13.42 -1.10 -11.97
CA TYR A 212 -12.81 -1.11 -13.30
C TYR A 212 -13.90 -1.11 -14.36
N LYS A 213 -13.77 -0.25 -15.36
CA LYS A 213 -14.72 -0.10 -16.46
C LYS A 213 -14.03 -0.37 -17.79
N LYS A 214 -14.68 -1.16 -18.64
CA LYS A 214 -14.21 -1.43 -20.00
C LYS A 214 -14.15 -0.12 -20.79
N ILE A 215 -13.00 0.14 -21.38
CA ILE A 215 -12.76 1.25 -22.30
C ILE A 215 -13.43 0.87 -23.61
N GLU A 216 -14.47 1.60 -23.98
CA GLU A 216 -15.06 1.50 -25.30
C GLU A 216 -14.06 2.06 -26.32
N VAL A 217 -13.36 1.17 -27.02
CA VAL A 217 -12.58 1.57 -28.18
C VAL A 217 -13.58 1.92 -29.27
N SER A 218 -13.93 3.21 -29.36
CA SER A 218 -14.80 3.69 -30.42
C SER A 218 -14.27 3.21 -31.77
N ARG A 219 -15.15 2.59 -32.58
CA ARG A 219 -14.83 1.89 -33.84
C ARG A 219 -14.36 2.83 -34.97
N PHE A 220 -13.59 3.87 -34.67
CA PHE A 220 -13.11 4.82 -35.67
C PHE A 220 -11.96 4.29 -36.54
N PHE A 221 -11.27 3.20 -36.13
CA PHE A 221 -10.13 2.66 -36.91
C PHE A 221 -10.44 1.42 -37.77
N HIS A 222 -11.69 0.94 -37.85
CA HIS A 222 -12.06 -0.20 -38.71
C HIS A 222 -12.71 0.21 -40.04
N ARG A 223 -12.75 1.51 -40.38
CA ARG A 223 -13.08 1.92 -41.75
C ARG A 223 -11.79 2.05 -42.53
N SER A 224 -11.44 0.99 -43.27
CA SER A 224 -10.47 1.07 -44.36
C SER A 224 -10.80 2.29 -45.22
N PRO A 225 -9.83 3.14 -45.61
CA PRO A 225 -10.07 4.16 -46.61
C PRO A 225 -10.51 3.45 -47.88
N ALA A 226 -11.71 3.76 -48.38
CA ALA A 226 -12.09 3.36 -49.73
C ALA A 226 -11.13 4.08 -50.69
N TRP A 227 -10.15 3.36 -51.21
CA TRP A 227 -9.36 3.83 -52.34
C TRP A 227 -10.30 3.95 -53.55
N PRO A 228 -10.41 5.11 -54.21
CA PRO A 228 -11.20 5.20 -55.43
C PRO A 228 -10.59 4.32 -56.50
N GLN A 229 -11.39 3.42 -57.06
CA GLN A 229 -11.03 2.61 -58.21
C GLN A 229 -10.74 3.54 -59.38
N LEU A 230 -9.50 3.54 -59.87
CA LEU A 230 -9.12 4.16 -61.13
C LEU A 230 -9.81 3.40 -62.26
N THR A 231 -10.87 3.98 -62.83
CA THR A 231 -11.36 3.58 -64.14
C THR A 231 -10.31 3.96 -65.18
N LYS A 232 -9.66 2.93 -65.76
CA LYS A 232 -9.04 3.03 -67.09
C LYS A 232 -10.08 3.59 -68.05
N TYR A 233 -9.80 4.71 -68.71
CA TYR A 233 -9.77 4.90 -70.17
C TYR A 233 -9.11 6.24 -70.47
#